data_AF-A0A6A8LQM8-F1
#
_entry.id   AF-A0A6A8LQM8-F1
#
_cell.length_a   1.000
_cell.length_b   1.000
_cell.length_c   1.000
_cell.angle_alpha   90.00
_cell.angle_beta   90.00
_cell.angle_gamma   90.00
#
_symmetry.space_group_name_H-M   'P 1'
#
loop_
_entity.id
_entity.type
_entity.pdbx_description
1 polymer ?
#
loop_
_entity_poly.entity_id
_entity_poly.type
_entity_poly.pdbx_seq_one_letter_code
_entity_poly.pdbx_strand_id
1 'polypeptide(L)'
;RSYPDLLRRLFEQEIPEIFDGTVEIVSISREAGDRAKVAVRSNEDGVDPVGTCVGPRGERVQAIVNELKGENMDIVEWREDPAEYIANALNPAKVLDVRFDDENEHACTVVVPDDQLSLAIGKRGQNARLAARLTGYKIDIKSESDAADLNNVEADNNDIDDEDQLMSDSSSNMIEEE
;
A
#
# COMPACT_ATOMS: atom_id res chain seq x y z
N ARG A 1 -18.30 -2.23 -21.76
CA ARG A 1 -18.36 -1.74 -20.36
C ARG A 1 -16.97 -1.71 -19.69
N SER A 2 -15.92 -2.24 -20.32
CA SER A 2 -14.51 -2.05 -19.94
C SER A 2 -13.92 -0.75 -20.50
N TYR A 3 -14.71 0.34 -20.49
CA TYR A 3 -14.13 1.65 -20.80
C TYR A 3 -13.33 2.08 -19.57
N PRO A 4 -12.06 2.49 -19.72
CA PRO A 4 -11.22 2.93 -18.60
C PRO A 4 -11.92 3.98 -17.73
N ASP A 5 -12.68 4.87 -18.36
CA ASP A 5 -13.32 6.01 -17.68
C ASP A 5 -14.74 5.74 -17.18
N LEU A 6 -15.30 4.53 -17.41
CA LEU A 6 -16.68 4.26 -17.00
C LEU A 6 -16.88 4.51 -15.50
N LEU A 7 -15.94 4.03 -14.67
CA LEU A 7 -16.05 4.19 -13.23
C LEU A 7 -15.98 5.67 -12.82
N ARG A 8 -15.02 6.42 -13.37
CA ARG A 8 -14.87 7.85 -13.13
C ARG A 8 -16.16 8.62 -13.45
N ARG A 9 -16.80 8.32 -14.59
CA ARG A 9 -18.07 8.94 -14.99
C ARG A 9 -19.23 8.60 -14.05
N LEU A 10 -19.28 7.38 -13.53
CA LEU A 10 -20.31 7.00 -12.55
C LEU A 10 -20.14 7.76 -11.24
N PHE A 11 -18.90 7.93 -10.78
CA PHE A 11 -18.62 8.77 -9.60
C PHE A 11 -19.01 10.23 -9.83
N GLU A 12 -18.63 10.82 -10.96
CA GLU A 12 -19.03 12.20 -11.32
C GLU A 12 -20.56 12.37 -11.39
N GLN A 13 -21.30 11.34 -11.79
CA GLN A 13 -22.76 11.40 -11.85
C GLN A 13 -23.41 11.23 -10.47
N GLU A 14 -22.86 10.39 -9.61
CA GLU A 14 -23.43 10.05 -8.29
C GLU A 14 -23.04 11.03 -7.19
N ILE A 15 -21.83 11.61 -7.26
CA ILE A 15 -21.20 12.38 -6.17
C ILE A 15 -20.96 13.81 -6.66
N PRO A 16 -21.77 14.81 -6.23
CA PRO A 16 -21.63 16.20 -6.64
C PRO A 16 -20.24 16.79 -6.36
N GLU A 17 -19.64 16.40 -5.24
CA GLU A 17 -18.32 16.88 -4.80
C GLU A 17 -17.18 16.39 -5.72
N ILE A 18 -17.40 15.30 -6.47
CA ILE A 18 -16.46 14.86 -7.52
C ILE A 18 -16.71 15.63 -8.81
N PHE A 19 -17.96 15.95 -9.11
CA PHE A 19 -18.32 16.71 -10.29
C PHE A 19 -17.81 18.16 -10.24
N ASP A 20 -17.90 18.81 -9.08
CA ASP A 20 -17.43 20.19 -8.89
C ASP A 20 -15.93 20.31 -8.58
N GLY A 21 -15.27 19.18 -8.29
CA GLY A 21 -13.83 19.10 -8.04
C GLY A 21 -13.42 19.31 -6.58
N THR A 22 -14.35 19.40 -5.63
CA THR A 22 -14.06 19.42 -4.18
C THR A 22 -13.32 18.15 -3.76
N VAL A 23 -13.75 17.00 -4.27
CA VAL A 23 -13.09 15.70 -4.10
C VAL A 23 -12.57 15.22 -5.44
N GLU A 24 -11.31 14.83 -5.50
CA GLU A 24 -10.67 14.35 -6.71
C GLU A 24 -10.43 12.85 -6.66
N ILE A 25 -10.75 12.14 -7.75
CA ILE A 25 -10.28 10.76 -7.96
C ILE A 25 -8.87 10.79 -8.54
N VAL A 26 -7.89 10.45 -7.71
CA VAL A 26 -6.47 10.44 -8.04
C VAL A 26 -6.14 9.24 -8.93
N SER A 27 -6.54 8.03 -8.52
CA SER A 27 -6.28 6.82 -9.29
C SER A 27 -7.37 5.77 -9.12
N ILE A 28 -7.45 4.88 -10.11
CA ILE A 28 -8.39 3.75 -10.13
C ILE A 28 -7.63 2.50 -10.55
N SER A 29 -7.77 1.44 -9.75
CA SER A 29 -7.30 0.10 -10.08
C SER A 29 -8.50 -0.83 -10.16
N ARG A 30 -8.74 -1.47 -11.30
CA ARG A 30 -10.00 -2.16 -11.56
C ARG A 30 -9.81 -3.51 -12.24
N GLU A 31 -10.43 -4.54 -11.70
CA GLU A 31 -10.71 -5.82 -12.34
C GLU A 31 -12.22 -5.90 -12.61
N ALA A 32 -12.61 -5.50 -13.83
CA ALA A 32 -14.01 -5.28 -14.18
C ALA A 32 -14.89 -6.53 -13.93
N GLY A 33 -16.03 -6.31 -13.28
CA GLY A 33 -16.97 -7.35 -12.89
C GLY A 33 -16.61 -8.11 -11.61
N ASP A 34 -15.50 -7.78 -10.94
CA ASP A 34 -15.10 -8.41 -9.69
C ASP A 34 -14.84 -7.36 -8.60
N ARG A 35 -13.74 -6.60 -8.71
CA ARG A 35 -13.35 -5.62 -7.68
C ARG A 35 -12.61 -4.42 -8.26
N ALA A 36 -12.87 -3.24 -7.67
CA ALA A 36 -12.11 -2.02 -7.91
C ALA A 36 -11.55 -1.43 -6.61
N LYS A 37 -10.45 -0.68 -6.72
CA LYS A 37 -9.99 0.28 -5.71
C LYS A 37 -9.97 1.67 -6.32
N VAL A 38 -10.42 2.65 -5.56
CA VAL A 38 -10.49 4.06 -5.98
C VAL A 38 -9.81 4.90 -4.91
N ALA A 39 -8.76 5.62 -5.30
CA ALA A 39 -8.05 6.53 -4.42
C ALA A 39 -8.60 7.95 -4.61
N VAL A 40 -9.05 8.57 -3.52
CA VAL A 40 -9.66 9.90 -3.52
C VAL A 40 -8.95 10.83 -2.56
N ARG A 41 -8.90 12.13 -2.88
CA ARG A 41 -8.43 13.18 -1.97
C ARG A 41 -9.37 14.37 -1.98
N SER A 42 -9.36 15.15 -0.92
CA SER A 42 -10.04 16.44 -0.90
C SER A 42 -9.11 17.55 -1.40
N ASN A 43 -9.66 18.50 -2.15
CA ASN A 43 -9.01 19.76 -2.49
C ASN A 43 -9.38 20.90 -1.53
N GLU A 44 -10.35 20.66 -0.63
CA GLU A 44 -10.80 21.61 0.38
C GLU A 44 -10.54 21.09 1.79
N ASP A 45 -10.07 21.98 2.68
CA ASP A 45 -9.83 21.65 4.07
C ASP A 45 -11.14 21.34 4.80
N GLY A 46 -11.13 20.28 5.60
CA GLY A 46 -12.29 19.88 6.42
C GLY A 46 -13.33 19.03 5.69
N VAL A 47 -13.12 18.70 4.42
CA VAL A 47 -13.94 17.73 3.68
C VAL A 47 -13.28 16.36 3.76
N ASP A 48 -14.02 15.36 4.24
CA ASP A 48 -13.59 13.96 4.22
C ASP A 48 -13.87 13.36 2.83
N PRO A 49 -12.84 13.02 2.04
CA PRO A 49 -13.04 12.53 0.68
C PRO A 49 -13.65 11.12 0.66
N VAL A 50 -13.29 10.25 1.62
CA VAL A 50 -13.82 8.87 1.67
C VAL A 50 -15.26 8.90 2.14
N GLY A 51 -15.56 9.60 3.23
CA GLY A 51 -16.92 9.75 3.75
C GLY A 51 -17.88 10.36 2.73
N THR A 52 -17.42 11.37 1.98
CA THR A 52 -18.18 12.01 0.89
C THR A 52 -18.53 11.02 -0.23
N CYS A 53 -17.59 10.16 -0.61
CA CYS A 53 -17.83 9.17 -1.67
C CYS A 53 -18.70 7.99 -1.21
N VAL A 54 -18.58 7.58 0.06
CA VAL A 54 -19.35 6.48 0.64
C VAL A 54 -20.81 6.91 0.88
N GLY A 55 -21.00 8.12 1.42
CA GLY A 55 -22.30 8.66 1.79
C GLY A 55 -22.90 7.99 3.04
N PRO A 56 -24.05 8.50 3.52
CA PRO A 56 -24.75 7.95 4.67
C PRO A 56 -25.00 6.44 4.50
N ARG A 57 -24.47 5.62 5.42
CA ARG A 57 -24.62 4.16 5.39
C ARG A 57 -24.17 3.51 4.07
N GLY A 58 -23.27 4.15 3.31
CA GLY A 58 -22.76 3.60 2.06
C GLY A 58 -23.71 3.75 0.86
N GLU A 59 -24.72 4.61 0.93
CA GLU A 59 -25.74 4.70 -0.12
C GLU A 59 -25.17 5.06 -1.51
N ARG A 60 -24.22 6.01 -1.58
CA ARG A 60 -23.64 6.50 -2.84
C ARG A 60 -22.77 5.42 -3.49
N VAL A 61 -21.87 4.82 -2.70
CA VAL A 61 -21.04 3.71 -3.21
C VAL A 61 -21.89 2.51 -3.64
N GLN A 62 -22.96 2.21 -2.91
CA GLN A 62 -23.86 1.11 -3.25
C GLN A 62 -24.63 1.37 -4.56
N ALA A 63 -25.02 2.62 -4.85
CA ALA A 63 -25.64 2.98 -6.11
C ALA A 63 -24.71 2.69 -7.30
N ILE A 64 -23.43 3.04 -7.19
CA ILE A 64 -22.41 2.75 -8.21
C ILE A 64 -22.20 1.24 -8.36
N VAL A 65 -22.07 0.51 -7.25
CA VAL A 65 -21.95 -0.97 -7.25
C VAL A 65 -23.14 -1.62 -7.96
N ASN A 66 -24.36 -1.12 -7.74
CA ASN A 66 -25.57 -1.62 -8.39
C ASN A 66 -25.54 -1.40 -9.91
N GLU A 67 -25.10 -0.23 -10.37
CA GLU A 67 -24.95 0.07 -11.80
C GLU A 67 -23.88 -0.83 -12.46
N LEU A 68 -22.84 -1.20 -11.70
CA LEU A 68 -21.80 -2.16 -12.09
C LEU A 68 -22.21 -3.63 -11.92
N LYS A 69 -23.48 -3.91 -11.58
CA LYS A 69 -24.04 -5.26 -11.40
C LYS A 69 -23.34 -6.07 -10.31
N GLY A 70 -22.97 -5.42 -9.21
CA GLY A 70 -22.39 -6.07 -8.03
C GLY A 70 -20.86 -6.19 -8.06
N GLU A 71 -20.17 -5.45 -8.94
CA GLU A 71 -18.72 -5.27 -8.83
C GLU A 71 -18.40 -4.59 -7.49
N ASN A 72 -17.62 -5.25 -6.62
CA ASN A 72 -17.26 -4.70 -5.32
C ASN A 72 -16.23 -3.57 -5.46
N MET A 73 -16.19 -2.67 -4.48
CA MET A 73 -15.31 -1.52 -4.56
C MET A 73 -14.82 -1.07 -3.20
N ASP A 74 -13.53 -0.76 -3.11
CA ASP A 74 -12.92 -0.09 -1.97
C ASP A 74 -12.60 1.35 -2.35
N ILE A 75 -13.00 2.29 -1.50
CA ILE A 75 -12.65 3.70 -1.62
C ILE A 75 -11.66 4.01 -0.51
N VAL A 76 -10.49 4.52 -0.88
CA VAL A 76 -9.38 4.77 0.04
C VAL A 76 -8.92 6.21 -0.08
N GLU A 77 -8.43 6.77 1.02
CA GLU A 77 -7.88 8.11 1.03
C GLU A 77 -6.47 8.11 0.42
N TRP A 78 -6.27 8.93 -0.60
CA TRP A 78 -4.96 9.25 -1.14
C TRP A 78 -4.25 10.23 -0.20
N ARG A 79 -2.98 9.95 0.07
CA ARG A 79 -2.10 10.77 0.90
C ARG A 79 -0.82 11.06 0.14
N GLU A 80 -0.23 12.22 0.40
CA GLU A 80 1.05 12.59 -0.20
C GLU A 80 2.19 11.76 0.38
N ASP A 81 2.12 11.41 1.67
CA ASP A 81 3.03 10.43 2.27
C ASP A 81 2.80 9.03 1.66
N PRO A 82 3.81 8.45 0.97
CA PRO A 82 3.64 7.17 0.31
C PRO A 82 3.36 6.02 1.27
N ALA A 83 3.91 6.06 2.49
CA ALA A 83 3.70 5.00 3.49
C ALA A 83 2.22 4.96 3.92
N GLU A 84 1.66 6.12 4.28
CA GLU A 84 0.24 6.24 4.61
C GLU A 84 -0.67 5.86 3.43
N TYR A 85 -0.32 6.28 2.21
CA TYR A 85 -1.12 5.94 1.03
C TYR A 85 -1.10 4.44 0.72
N ILE A 86 0.07 3.78 0.79
CA ILE A 86 0.20 2.33 0.62
C ILE A 86 -0.58 1.58 1.71
N ALA A 87 -0.49 2.05 2.96
CA ALA A 87 -1.26 1.48 4.07
C ALA A 87 -2.77 1.57 3.80
N ASN A 88 -3.26 2.74 3.37
CA ASN A 88 -4.66 2.96 3.02
C ASN A 88 -5.10 2.06 1.84
N ALA A 89 -4.25 1.88 0.83
CA ALA A 89 -4.56 1.08 -0.35
C ALA A 89 -4.78 -0.42 -0.03
N LEU A 90 -4.21 -0.93 1.05
CA LEU A 90 -4.36 -2.32 1.50
C LEU A 90 -5.63 -2.59 2.31
N ASN A 91 -6.41 -1.56 2.64
CA ASN A 91 -7.73 -1.69 3.27
C ASN A 91 -8.56 -2.78 2.54
N PRO A 92 -9.16 -3.74 3.27
CA PRO A 92 -9.47 -3.75 4.71
C PRO A 92 -8.40 -4.30 5.66
N ALA A 93 -7.24 -4.73 5.15
CA ALA A 93 -6.17 -5.18 6.02
C ALA A 93 -5.50 -4.00 6.74
N LYS A 94 -5.22 -4.18 8.03
CA LYS A 94 -4.46 -3.22 8.84
C LYS A 94 -2.97 -3.41 8.55
N VAL A 95 -2.31 -2.31 8.24
CA VAL A 95 -0.86 -2.25 8.09
C VAL A 95 -0.22 -1.81 9.41
N LEU A 96 0.86 -2.49 9.79
CA LEU A 96 1.66 -2.18 10.97
C LEU A 96 2.85 -1.29 10.60
N ASP A 97 3.49 -1.60 9.46
CA ASP A 97 4.71 -0.93 9.03
C ASP A 97 4.85 -1.01 7.49
N VAL A 98 5.50 -0.01 6.90
CA VAL A 98 5.83 0.06 5.47
C VAL A 98 7.31 0.39 5.35
N ARG A 99 8.09 -0.58 4.86
CA ARG A 99 9.53 -0.47 4.68
C ARG A 99 9.85 -0.32 3.20
N PHE A 100 10.44 0.80 2.82
CA PHE A 100 10.86 1.04 1.44
C PHE A 100 12.18 0.31 1.16
N ASP A 101 12.36 -0.09 -0.09
CA ASP A 101 13.58 -0.73 -0.57
C ASP A 101 14.62 0.35 -0.93
N ASP A 102 15.82 0.24 -0.38
CA ASP A 102 16.91 1.20 -0.58
C ASP A 102 17.45 1.19 -2.03
N GLU A 103 17.35 0.06 -2.73
CA GLU A 103 17.80 -0.11 -4.11
C GLU A 103 16.70 0.20 -5.14
N ASN A 104 15.44 0.12 -4.73
CA ASN A 104 14.28 0.35 -5.60
C ASN A 104 13.22 1.24 -4.91
N GLU A 105 13.26 2.53 -5.23
CA GLU A 105 12.33 3.55 -4.68
C GLU A 105 10.84 3.27 -4.93
N HIS A 106 10.50 2.38 -5.86
CA HIS A 106 9.13 1.97 -6.15
C HIS A 106 8.78 0.57 -5.62
N ALA A 107 9.58 0.01 -4.72
CA ALA A 107 9.30 -1.23 -4.03
C ALA A 107 9.24 -1.02 -2.52
N CYS A 108 8.36 -1.79 -1.86
CA CYS A 108 8.25 -1.78 -0.41
C CYS A 108 7.81 -3.14 0.12
N THR A 109 8.23 -3.45 1.35
CA THR A 109 7.69 -4.53 2.16
C THR A 109 6.70 -3.95 3.18
N VAL A 110 5.49 -4.48 3.18
CA VAL A 110 4.43 -4.11 4.11
C VAL A 110 4.26 -5.20 5.14
N VAL A 111 4.30 -4.82 6.42
CA VAL A 111 4.08 -5.72 7.55
C VAL A 111 2.63 -5.61 8.01
N VAL A 112 1.98 -6.76 8.15
CA VAL A 112 0.59 -6.87 8.64
C VAL A 112 0.53 -7.87 9.80
N PRO A 113 -0.52 -7.83 10.63
CA PRO A 113 -0.73 -8.85 11.64
C PRO A 113 -0.83 -10.26 11.03
N ASP A 114 -0.34 -11.28 11.73
CA ASP A 114 -0.34 -12.68 11.25
C ASP A 114 -1.74 -13.17 10.85
N ASP A 115 -2.78 -12.78 11.60
CA ASP A 115 -4.17 -13.13 11.33
C ASP A 115 -4.75 -12.43 10.09
N GLN A 116 -4.10 -11.37 9.60
CA GLN A 116 -4.55 -10.57 8.46
C GLN A 116 -3.72 -10.78 7.19
N LEU A 117 -2.66 -11.60 7.21
CA LEU A 117 -1.83 -11.88 6.04
C LEU A 117 -2.66 -12.32 4.82
N SER A 118 -3.57 -13.27 5.02
CA SER A 118 -4.47 -13.76 3.97
C SER A 118 -5.43 -12.67 3.45
N LEU A 119 -5.91 -11.79 4.33
CA LEU A 119 -6.77 -10.67 3.97
C LEU A 119 -6.02 -9.61 3.14
N ALA A 120 -4.79 -9.29 3.56
CA ALA A 120 -3.92 -8.33 2.90
C ALA A 120 -3.56 -8.77 1.47
N ILE A 121 -3.24 -10.05 1.29
CA ILE A 121 -3.02 -10.65 -0.03
C ILE A 121 -4.34 -10.66 -0.83
N GLY A 122 -5.42 -11.11 -0.19
CA GLY A 122 -6.73 -11.26 -0.78
C GLY A 122 -6.86 -12.50 -1.69
N LYS A 123 -8.08 -12.78 -2.14
CA LYS A 123 -8.37 -13.95 -3.00
C LYS A 123 -7.54 -13.91 -4.28
N ARG A 124 -6.68 -14.91 -4.48
CA ARG A 124 -5.73 -14.99 -5.63
C ARG A 124 -4.83 -13.74 -5.76
N GLY A 125 -4.46 -13.14 -4.62
CA GLY A 125 -3.63 -11.94 -4.58
C GLY A 125 -4.32 -10.68 -5.10
N GLN A 126 -5.65 -10.68 -5.23
CA GLN A 126 -6.38 -9.57 -5.84
C GLN A 126 -6.22 -8.26 -5.06
N ASN A 127 -6.26 -8.29 -3.73
CA ASN A 127 -6.16 -7.07 -2.92
C ASN A 127 -4.78 -6.41 -3.11
N ALA A 128 -3.71 -7.19 -2.90
CA ALA A 128 -2.34 -6.75 -3.12
C ALA A 128 -2.10 -6.25 -4.56
N ARG A 129 -2.59 -6.97 -5.57
CA ARG A 129 -2.42 -6.60 -6.98
C ARG A 129 -3.21 -5.35 -7.36
N LEU A 130 -4.38 -5.12 -6.76
CA LEU A 130 -5.14 -3.90 -6.96
C LEU A 130 -4.45 -2.72 -6.27
N ALA A 131 -3.97 -2.89 -5.02
CA ALA A 131 -3.23 -1.88 -4.28
C ALA A 131 -1.94 -1.48 -5.00
N ALA A 132 -1.12 -2.43 -5.44
CA ALA A 132 0.10 -2.18 -6.19
C ALA A 132 -0.16 -1.36 -7.48
N ARG A 133 -1.23 -1.68 -8.22
CA ARG A 133 -1.63 -0.90 -9.41
C ARG A 133 -2.21 0.48 -9.05
N LEU A 134 -2.84 0.62 -7.89
CA LEU A 134 -3.44 1.88 -7.44
C LEU A 134 -2.38 2.89 -7.00
N THR A 135 -1.36 2.41 -6.29
CA THR A 135 -0.27 3.23 -5.74
C THR A 135 0.89 3.39 -6.73
N GLY A 136 1.06 2.44 -7.64
CA GLY A 136 2.22 2.38 -8.53
C GLY A 136 3.44 1.69 -7.92
N TYR A 137 3.33 1.17 -6.68
CA TYR A 137 4.43 0.50 -5.98
C TYR A 137 4.35 -1.01 -6.15
N LYS A 138 5.53 -1.65 -6.16
CA LYS A 138 5.66 -3.09 -5.97
C LYS A 138 5.56 -3.38 -4.46
N ILE A 139 4.47 -4.02 -4.06
CA ILE A 139 4.16 -4.30 -2.66
C ILE A 139 4.41 -5.77 -2.37
N ASP A 140 5.40 -6.06 -1.52
CA ASP A 140 5.57 -7.36 -0.86
C ASP A 140 4.87 -7.34 0.51
N ILE A 141 4.20 -8.41 0.90
CA ILE A 141 3.43 -8.45 2.16
C ILE A 141 3.95 -9.56 3.04
N LYS A 142 4.35 -9.22 4.26
CA LYS A 142 4.85 -10.15 5.28
C LYS A 142 4.03 -10.04 6.54
N SER A 143 3.94 -11.13 7.31
CA SER A 143 3.37 -11.04 8.65
C SER A 143 4.36 -10.43 9.64
N GLU A 144 3.86 -9.99 10.80
CA GLU A 144 4.70 -9.47 11.87
C GLU A 144 5.74 -10.50 12.36
N SER A 145 5.36 -11.78 12.43
CA SER A 145 6.29 -12.86 12.76
C SER A 145 7.40 -13.00 11.71
N ASP A 146 7.05 -13.05 10.42
CA ASP A 146 8.03 -13.16 9.33
C ASP A 146 8.97 -11.94 9.28
N ALA A 147 8.46 -10.75 9.61
CA ALA A 147 9.25 -9.52 9.63
C ALA A 147 10.21 -9.44 10.83
N ALA A 148 9.86 -10.03 11.97
CA ALA A 148 10.70 -10.08 13.16
C ALA A 148 11.92 -10.99 12.94
N ASP A 149 11.71 -12.15 12.29
CA ASP A 149 12.78 -13.10 12.00
C ASP A 149 13.85 -12.49 11.07
N LEU A 150 13.44 -11.67 10.09
CA LEU A 150 14.36 -10.98 9.17
C LEU A 150 15.26 -9.97 9.89
N ASN A 151 14.69 -9.17 10.79
CA ASN A 151 15.45 -8.20 11.57
C ASN A 151 16.49 -8.89 12.47
N ASN A 152 16.19 -10.10 12.96
CA ASN A 152 17.11 -10.85 13.82
C ASN A 152 18.29 -11.44 13.03
N VAL A 153 18.07 -11.83 11.76
CA VAL A 153 19.13 -12.31 10.86
C VAL A 153 20.02 -11.15 10.37
N GLU A 154 19.48 -9.96 10.16
CA GLU A 154 20.28 -8.76 9.83
C GLU A 154 21.12 -8.28 11.02
N ALA A 155 20.61 -8.42 12.25
CA ALA A 155 21.38 -8.09 13.46
C ALA A 155 22.58 -9.05 13.66
N ASP A 156 22.38 -10.36 13.48
CA ASP A 156 23.45 -11.35 13.63
C ASP A 156 24.56 -11.23 12.56
N ASN A 157 24.26 -10.71 11.37
CA ASN A 157 25.27 -10.52 10.31
C ASN A 157 26.14 -9.27 10.53
N ASN A 158 25.64 -8.25 11.23
CA ASN A 158 26.42 -7.03 11.51
C ASN A 158 27.48 -7.23 12.62
N ASP A 159 27.36 -8.28 13.44
CA ASP A 159 28.32 -8.59 14.50
C ASP A 159 29.54 -9.41 14.00
N ILE A 160 29.55 -9.85 12.73
CA ILE A 160 30.66 -10.64 12.15
C ILE A 160 31.77 -9.75 11.56
N ASP A 161 31.46 -8.52 11.15
CA ASP A 161 32.43 -7.64 10.48
C ASP A 161 33.43 -6.95 11.44
N ASP A 162 33.18 -6.95 12.75
CA ASP A 162 34.07 -6.32 13.75
C ASP A 162 35.20 -7.25 14.26
N GLU A 163 35.11 -8.58 14.09
CA GLU A 163 36.17 -9.50 14.54
C GLU A 163 37.34 -9.64 13.54
N ASP A 164 37.11 -9.43 12.24
CA ASP A 164 38.15 -9.62 11.20
C ASP A 164 39.14 -8.43 11.12
N GLN A 165 38.79 -7.24 11.62
CA GLN A 165 39.73 -6.10 11.65
C GLN A 165 40.82 -6.21 12.72
N LEU A 166 40.57 -6.91 13.83
CA LEU A 166 41.51 -7.06 14.95
C LEU A 166 42.64 -8.08 14.69
N MET A 167 42.47 -8.99 13.72
CA MET A 167 43.49 -9.99 13.35
C MET A 167 44.54 -9.46 12.36
N SER A 168 44.25 -8.36 11.65
CA SER A 168 45.17 -7.81 10.63
C SER A 168 46.30 -6.95 11.20
N ASP A 169 46.09 -6.30 12.36
CA ASP A 169 47.09 -5.43 12.99
C ASP A 169 48.18 -6.19 13.77
N SER A 170 47.91 -7.44 14.17
CA SER A 170 48.87 -8.24 14.97
C SER A 170 50.00 -8.86 14.13
N SER A 171 49.85 -8.93 12.80
CA SER A 171 50.84 -9.57 11.92
C SER A 171 51.90 -8.61 11.37
N SER A 172 51.71 -7.29 11.54
CA SER A 172 52.54 -6.26 10.91
C SER A 172 53.78 -5.88 11.72
N ASN A 173 53.89 -6.31 12.98
CA ASN A 173 54.86 -5.75 13.93
C ASN A 173 55.95 -6.75 14.36
N MET A 174 56.44 -7.57 13.44
CA MET A 174 57.49 -8.56 13.75
C MET A 174 58.54 -8.75 12.64
N ILE A 175 59.02 -7.66 12.02
CA ILE A 175 60.31 -7.70 11.29
C ILE A 175 61.00 -6.34 11.42
N GLU A 176 61.80 -6.17 12.47
CA GLU A 176 63.01 -5.32 12.50
C GLU A 176 63.68 -5.49 13.86
N GLU A 177 64.61 -6.45 14.02
CA GLU A 177 65.80 -6.30 14.86
C GLU A 177 66.91 -7.25 14.36
N GLU A 178 68.05 -6.63 14.03
CA GLU A 178 69.43 -7.10 13.77
C GLU A 178 69.76 -7.96 12.53
#